data_AF-A0A853JGN3-F1
#
_entry.id   AF-A0A853JGN3-F1
#
_cell.length_a   1.000
_cell.length_b   1.000
_cell.length_c   1.000
_cell.angle_alpha   90.00
_cell.angle_beta   90.00
_cell.angle_gamma   90.00
#
_symmetry.space_group_name_H-M   'P 1'
#
loop_
_entity.id
_entity.type
_entity.pdbx_description
1 polymer ?
#
loop_
_entity_poly.entity_id
_entity_poly.type
_entity_poly.pdbx_seq_one_letter_code
_entity_poly.pdbx_strand_id
1 'polypeptide(L)'
;MSTYICLEFLRDLVEHNEAHFASRVLSKIVDGSGDFVPDADDHDYDGIEDARIRYISRGRTAFRAIFVRRDGHIYWYRAGNHSIEDRLQPPTRLDRAIEVRAAPQLVDLHAQYAFPNYLKSTEQRLLREVIASRVLVPHRSLTLVTPRISDQLFSPIGLIGRLISSVIELGGSVTLITAPPSERELRSYRWLVQRGVDLLVHPELNVRFLLFEVDHSNLDQEMRHIDSIAIIGSAELTQAGLGDGAAGAIKEELCYQIGPDDLDGSSHFILHLADKALDLETHIRRSN
;
A
#
# COMPACT_ATOMS: atom_id res chain seq x y z
N MET A 1 -21.87 9.93 -21.64
CA MET A 1 -20.69 10.62 -21.08
C MET A 1 -20.01 9.62 -20.16
N SER A 2 -18.85 9.11 -20.56
CA SER A 2 -18.06 8.20 -19.71
C SER A 2 -17.03 8.97 -18.91
N THR A 3 -16.72 8.45 -17.72
CA THR A 3 -15.68 8.97 -16.84
C THR A 3 -14.45 8.08 -16.94
N TYR A 4 -13.28 8.68 -17.08
CA TYR A 4 -12.00 8.00 -17.14
C TYR A 4 -11.05 8.57 -16.09
N ILE A 5 -10.11 7.73 -15.66
CA ILE A 5 -9.01 8.11 -14.76
C ILE A 5 -7.68 7.95 -15.50
N CYS A 6 -6.91 9.04 -15.60
CA CYS A 6 -5.56 9.03 -16.16
C CYS A 6 -4.57 8.35 -15.20
N LEU A 7 -3.47 7.84 -15.73
CA LEU A 7 -2.44 7.17 -14.92
C LEU A 7 -1.77 8.11 -13.92
N GLU A 8 -1.59 9.38 -14.30
CA GLU A 8 -1.04 10.41 -13.42
C GLU A 8 -1.95 10.67 -12.22
N PHE A 9 -3.27 10.63 -12.42
CA PHE A 9 -4.24 10.77 -11.35
C PHE A 9 -4.14 9.61 -10.36
N LEU A 10 -4.08 8.37 -10.85
CA LEU A 10 -3.89 7.19 -10.00
C LEU A 10 -2.60 7.27 -9.20
N ARG A 11 -1.50 7.67 -9.85
CA ARG A 11 -0.22 7.85 -9.17
C ARG A 11 -0.32 8.89 -8.06
N ASP A 12 -0.96 10.03 -8.31
CA ASP A 12 -1.18 11.04 -7.30
C ASP A 12 -1.96 10.49 -6.09
N LEU A 13 -3.00 9.66 -6.32
CA LEU A 13 -3.76 9.03 -5.22
C LEU A 13 -2.90 8.10 -4.35
N VAL A 14 -2.00 7.33 -4.99
CA VAL A 14 -1.16 6.32 -4.32
C VAL A 14 0.04 6.96 -3.60
N GLU A 15 0.66 7.97 -4.20
CA GLU A 15 1.88 8.59 -3.70
C GLU A 15 1.64 9.70 -2.67
N HIS A 16 0.39 10.16 -2.50
CA HIS A 16 0.08 11.22 -1.55
C HIS A 16 0.28 10.77 -0.09
N ASN A 17 0.94 11.61 0.72
CA ASN A 17 1.34 11.27 2.09
C ASN A 17 0.25 11.48 3.16
N GLU A 18 -0.93 12.00 2.80
CA GLU A 18 -2.02 12.24 3.76
C GLU A 18 -2.96 11.05 3.88
N ALA A 19 -3.21 10.63 5.12
CA ALA A 19 -4.17 9.58 5.44
C ALA A 19 -5.58 10.01 5.02
N HIS A 20 -6.27 9.17 4.25
CA HIS A 20 -7.61 9.41 3.68
C HIS A 20 -7.68 10.32 2.44
N PHE A 21 -6.55 10.80 1.90
CA PHE A 21 -6.54 11.60 0.68
C PHE A 21 -7.29 10.92 -0.47
N ALA A 22 -6.92 9.69 -0.78
CA ALA A 22 -7.51 8.95 -1.90
C ALA A 22 -9.02 8.75 -1.74
N SER A 23 -9.47 8.34 -0.54
CA SER A 23 -10.90 8.17 -0.23
C SER A 23 -11.67 9.49 -0.38
N ARG A 24 -11.14 10.60 0.14
CA ARG A 24 -11.77 11.93 0.01
C ARG A 24 -11.89 12.36 -1.45
N VAL A 25 -10.83 12.18 -2.24
CA VAL A 25 -10.85 12.50 -3.67
C VAL A 25 -11.89 11.65 -4.38
N LEU A 26 -11.82 10.33 -4.25
CA LEU A 26 -12.72 9.40 -4.93
C LEU A 26 -14.20 9.67 -4.61
N SER A 27 -14.54 9.89 -3.34
CA SER A 27 -15.90 10.20 -2.90
C SER A 27 -16.48 11.50 -3.47
N LYS A 28 -15.62 12.40 -3.98
CA LYS A 28 -16.01 13.70 -4.53
C LYS A 28 -16.01 13.78 -6.05
N ILE A 29 -15.34 12.85 -6.72
CA ILE A 29 -15.17 12.89 -8.18
C ILE A 29 -16.13 11.96 -8.92
N VAL A 30 -16.62 10.92 -8.25
CA VAL A 30 -17.58 9.95 -8.79
C VAL A 30 -18.66 9.65 -7.75
N ASP A 31 -19.86 9.31 -8.21
CA ASP A 31 -20.90 8.77 -7.33
C ASP A 31 -20.73 7.25 -7.13
N GLY A 32 -21.63 6.63 -6.35
CA GLY A 32 -21.63 5.19 -6.10
C GLY A 32 -21.85 4.32 -7.34
N SER A 33 -22.23 4.91 -8.49
CA SER A 33 -22.36 4.23 -9.79
C SER A 33 -21.12 4.44 -10.68
N GLY A 34 -20.10 5.15 -10.20
CA GLY A 34 -18.91 5.51 -10.97
C GLY A 34 -19.13 6.66 -11.95
N ASP A 35 -20.24 7.39 -11.83
CA ASP A 35 -20.57 8.48 -12.73
C ASP A 35 -19.95 9.80 -12.33
N PHE A 36 -19.60 10.60 -13.34
CA PHE A 36 -19.25 11.99 -13.11
C PHE A 36 -20.50 12.78 -12.71
N VAL A 37 -20.48 13.32 -11.50
CA VAL A 37 -21.46 14.28 -11.03
C VAL A 37 -20.85 15.68 -11.11
N PRO A 38 -21.47 16.63 -11.83
CA PRO A 38 -21.04 18.02 -11.83
C PRO A 38 -21.12 18.63 -10.42
N ASP A 39 -20.13 19.44 -10.03
CA ASP A 39 -20.12 20.16 -8.75
C ASP A 39 -20.22 21.67 -9.02
N ALA A 40 -20.93 22.40 -8.17
CA ALA A 40 -21.08 23.86 -8.29
C ALA A 40 -19.75 24.59 -8.10
N ASP A 41 -18.79 23.95 -7.43
CA ASP A 41 -17.45 24.46 -7.20
C ASP A 41 -16.47 24.17 -8.37
N ASP A 42 -16.92 23.51 -9.44
CA ASP A 42 -16.11 23.25 -10.62
C ASP A 42 -15.83 24.57 -11.37
N HIS A 43 -14.57 24.97 -11.45
CA HIS A 43 -14.12 26.18 -12.13
C HIS A 43 -13.07 25.89 -13.19
N ASP A 44 -12.95 26.77 -14.17
CA ASP A 44 -12.08 26.56 -15.32
C ASP A 44 -10.60 26.69 -14.92
N TYR A 45 -9.75 25.89 -15.57
CA TYR A 45 -8.30 25.92 -15.37
C TYR A 45 -7.62 26.51 -16.60
N ASP A 46 -7.02 27.69 -16.45
CA ASP A 46 -6.47 28.47 -17.57
C ASP A 46 -5.26 27.81 -18.28
N GLY A 47 -4.65 26.78 -17.70
CA GLY A 47 -3.43 26.16 -18.23
C GLY A 47 -3.64 25.05 -19.26
N ILE A 48 -4.85 24.48 -19.35
CA ILE A 48 -5.17 23.36 -20.25
C ILE A 48 -6.56 23.59 -20.84
N GLU A 49 -6.69 23.49 -22.16
CA GLU A 49 -7.98 23.62 -22.85
C GLU A 49 -9.01 22.61 -22.30
N ASP A 50 -10.23 23.10 -22.05
CA ASP A 50 -11.35 22.33 -21.49
C ASP A 50 -11.06 21.64 -20.14
N ALA A 51 -10.04 22.10 -19.43
CA ALA A 51 -9.73 21.63 -18.09
C ALA A 51 -10.48 22.43 -17.03
N ARG A 52 -10.89 21.73 -15.97
CA ARG A 52 -11.56 22.31 -14.80
C ARG A 52 -10.96 21.74 -13.52
N ILE A 53 -10.98 22.55 -12.48
CA ILE A 53 -10.59 22.17 -11.12
C ILE A 53 -11.85 21.94 -10.29
N ARG A 54 -11.85 20.83 -9.55
CA ARG A 54 -12.79 20.54 -8.47
C ARG A 54 -12.09 20.69 -7.12
N TYR A 55 -12.69 21.45 -6.22
CA TYR A 55 -12.27 21.48 -4.82
C TYR A 55 -12.74 20.21 -4.09
N ILE A 56 -11.79 19.46 -3.53
CA ILE A 56 -12.07 18.26 -2.75
C ILE A 56 -12.22 18.60 -1.27
N SER A 57 -11.40 19.53 -0.77
CA SER A 57 -11.50 20.07 0.59
C SER A 57 -11.17 21.57 0.60
N ARG A 58 -11.65 22.29 1.62
CA ARG A 58 -11.39 23.72 1.84
C ARG A 58 -10.53 23.93 3.08
N GLY A 59 -9.72 24.98 3.11
CA GLY A 59 -8.88 25.36 4.25
C GLY A 59 -7.37 25.17 4.03
N ARG A 60 -6.59 25.05 5.12
CA ARG A 60 -5.12 24.96 5.08
C ARG A 60 -4.58 23.71 4.39
N THR A 61 -5.38 22.65 4.31
CA THR A 61 -5.09 21.38 3.64
C THR A 61 -6.09 21.15 2.50
N ALA A 62 -6.27 22.16 1.65
CA ALA A 62 -7.18 22.11 0.52
C ALA A 62 -6.61 21.19 -0.58
N PHE A 63 -7.34 20.11 -0.83
CA PHE A 63 -7.11 19.19 -1.93
C PHE A 63 -7.93 19.61 -3.15
N ARG A 64 -7.38 19.34 -4.32
CA ARG A 64 -7.97 19.66 -5.61
C ARG A 64 -7.82 18.47 -6.53
N ALA A 65 -8.76 18.34 -7.45
CA ALA A 65 -8.71 17.38 -8.54
C ALA A 65 -8.93 18.13 -9.85
N ILE A 66 -8.16 17.79 -10.87
CA ILE A 66 -8.22 18.41 -12.19
C ILE A 66 -8.77 17.39 -13.17
N PHE A 67 -9.78 17.76 -13.94
CA PHE A 67 -10.30 16.94 -15.03
C PHE A 67 -10.33 17.72 -16.33
N VAL A 68 -10.23 17.00 -17.44
CA VAL A 68 -10.33 17.54 -18.80
C VAL A 68 -11.58 16.98 -19.46
N ARG A 69 -12.34 17.84 -20.15
CA ARG A 69 -13.43 17.40 -21.02
C ARG A 69 -12.91 17.23 -22.44
N ARG A 70 -13.08 16.05 -23.03
CA ARG A 70 -12.71 15.82 -24.43
C ARG A 70 -13.67 14.82 -25.07
N ASP A 71 -14.14 15.14 -26.26
CA ASP A 71 -15.06 14.31 -27.05
C ASP A 71 -16.33 13.88 -26.29
N GLY A 72 -16.83 14.72 -25.38
CA GLY A 72 -18.01 14.42 -24.57
C GLY A 72 -17.77 13.44 -23.41
N HIS A 73 -16.49 13.19 -23.07
CA HIS A 73 -16.04 12.37 -21.95
C HIS A 73 -15.28 13.21 -20.91
N ILE A 74 -15.20 12.67 -19.69
CA ILE A 74 -14.47 13.28 -18.56
C ILE A 74 -13.21 12.48 -18.27
N TYR A 75 -12.06 13.13 -18.19
CA TYR A 75 -10.78 12.51 -17.86
C TYR A 75 -10.20 13.15 -16.59
N TRP A 76 -10.24 12.44 -15.47
CA TRP A 76 -9.57 12.85 -14.23
C TRP A 76 -8.05 12.74 -14.41
N TYR A 77 -7.34 13.86 -14.34
CA TYR A 77 -5.95 13.98 -14.76
C TYR A 77 -4.94 14.08 -13.61
N ARG A 78 -5.15 14.99 -12.65
CA ARG A 78 -4.31 15.14 -11.45
C ARG A 78 -5.12 15.30 -10.17
N ALA A 79 -4.56 14.93 -9.04
CA ALA A 79 -5.11 15.21 -7.71
C ALA A 79 -4.01 15.57 -6.71
N GLY A 80 -4.31 16.42 -5.72
CA GLY A 80 -3.34 16.73 -4.66
C GLY A 80 -3.59 18.07 -4.01
N ASN A 81 -2.57 18.59 -3.34
CA ASN A 81 -2.57 19.95 -2.79
C ASN A 81 -2.59 21.00 -3.92
N HIS A 82 -2.75 22.27 -3.56
CA HIS A 82 -2.77 23.38 -4.52
C HIS A 82 -1.59 23.39 -5.52
N SER A 83 -0.42 22.88 -5.12
CA SER A 83 0.77 22.83 -5.97
C SER A 83 0.66 21.94 -7.21
N ILE A 84 -0.38 21.10 -7.34
CA ILE A 84 -0.58 20.29 -8.56
C ILE A 84 -0.85 21.13 -9.81
N GLU A 85 -1.25 22.39 -9.63
CA GLU A 85 -1.50 23.36 -10.70
C GLU A 85 -0.21 23.97 -11.25
N ASP A 86 0.90 23.85 -10.52
CA ASP A 86 2.15 24.53 -10.87
C ASP A 86 2.75 23.94 -12.14
N ARG A 87 2.70 24.71 -13.23
CA ARG A 87 3.27 24.35 -14.56
C ARG A 87 2.69 23.06 -15.14
N LEU A 88 1.43 22.77 -14.83
CA LEU A 88 0.79 21.56 -15.31
C LEU A 88 0.72 21.56 -16.84
N GLN A 89 1.14 20.45 -17.44
CA GLN A 89 1.08 20.25 -18.88
C GLN A 89 -0.20 19.49 -19.25
N PRO A 90 -0.74 19.67 -20.47
CA PRO A 90 -1.86 18.86 -20.94
C PRO A 90 -1.56 17.35 -20.87
N PRO A 91 -2.55 16.50 -20.56
CA PRO A 91 -2.37 15.05 -20.61
C PRO A 91 -1.99 14.60 -22.02
N THR A 92 -0.89 13.87 -22.14
CA THR A 92 -0.37 13.43 -23.45
C THR A 92 -0.93 12.09 -23.91
N ARG A 93 -1.51 11.28 -23.00
CA ARG A 93 -1.91 9.89 -23.27
C ARG A 93 -3.28 9.54 -22.70
N LEU A 94 -4.33 10.17 -23.24
CA LEU A 94 -5.72 9.85 -22.88
C LEU A 94 -6.16 8.46 -23.37
N ASP A 95 -5.48 7.91 -24.37
CA ASP A 95 -5.65 6.55 -24.89
C ASP A 95 -5.39 5.47 -23.84
N ARG A 96 -4.67 5.80 -22.76
CA ARG A 96 -4.35 4.90 -21.66
C ARG A 96 -5.23 5.11 -20.42
N ALA A 97 -6.18 6.03 -20.48
CA ALA A 97 -7.04 6.30 -19.35
C ALA A 97 -8.01 5.13 -19.11
N ILE A 98 -8.29 4.84 -17.84
CA ILE A 98 -9.12 3.70 -17.44
C ILE A 98 -10.54 4.20 -17.26
N GLU A 99 -11.50 3.61 -17.98
CA GLU A 99 -12.92 3.96 -17.79
C GLU A 99 -13.39 3.48 -16.42
N VAL A 100 -14.02 4.37 -15.64
CA VAL A 100 -14.49 4.06 -14.28
C VAL A 100 -15.56 2.97 -14.29
N ARG A 101 -16.48 3.03 -15.26
CA ARG A 101 -17.56 2.04 -15.42
C ARG A 101 -17.15 0.77 -16.15
N ALA A 102 -16.12 0.83 -16.99
CA ALA A 102 -15.56 -0.34 -17.65
C ALA A 102 -14.34 -0.90 -16.92
N ALA A 103 -14.03 -0.40 -15.72
CA ALA A 103 -13.43 -1.25 -14.71
C ALA A 103 -14.33 -2.50 -14.69
N PRO A 104 -13.85 -3.66 -15.16
CA PRO A 104 -14.67 -4.86 -15.15
C PRO A 104 -15.21 -5.00 -13.73
N GLN A 105 -16.39 -5.62 -13.57
CA GLN A 105 -16.77 -6.12 -12.24
C GLN A 105 -15.51 -6.78 -11.67
N LEU A 106 -14.86 -6.11 -10.72
CA LEU A 106 -13.48 -6.43 -10.32
C LEU A 106 -13.41 -7.86 -9.74
N VAL A 107 -14.58 -8.41 -9.44
CA VAL A 107 -14.92 -9.79 -9.17
C VAL A 107 -14.33 -10.79 -10.19
N ASP A 108 -14.21 -10.49 -11.49
CA ASP A 108 -13.73 -11.46 -12.50
C ASP A 108 -12.22 -11.37 -12.83
N LEU A 109 -11.54 -10.26 -12.53
CA LEU A 109 -10.07 -10.21 -12.59
C LEU A 109 -9.45 -11.04 -11.45
N HIS A 110 -10.13 -11.14 -10.30
CA HIS A 110 -9.74 -12.06 -9.24
C HIS A 110 -9.77 -13.53 -9.69
N ALA A 111 -10.64 -13.91 -10.63
CA ALA A 111 -10.71 -15.25 -11.18
C ALA A 111 -9.62 -15.54 -12.24
N GLN A 112 -9.17 -14.52 -13.01
CA GLN A 112 -8.07 -14.69 -13.97
C GLN A 112 -6.68 -14.70 -13.32
N TYR A 113 -6.56 -14.17 -12.10
CA TYR A 113 -5.37 -14.30 -11.24
C TYR A 113 -5.60 -15.30 -10.11
N ALA A 114 -6.39 -16.35 -10.40
CA ALA A 114 -6.53 -17.49 -9.50
C ALA A 114 -5.14 -18.01 -9.16
N PHE A 115 -4.91 -18.12 -7.86
CA PHE A 115 -3.64 -18.48 -7.28
C PHE A 115 -2.99 -19.68 -7.99
N PRO A 116 -1.67 -19.68 -8.15
CA PRO A 116 -0.75 -18.71 -7.55
C PRO A 116 -0.32 -17.50 -8.37
N ASN A 117 -0.07 -16.40 -7.66
CA ASN A 117 0.43 -15.15 -8.25
C ASN A 117 1.91 -14.92 -7.92
N TYR A 118 2.76 -14.90 -8.95
CA TYR A 118 4.14 -14.45 -8.83
C TYR A 118 4.20 -12.93 -8.70
N LEU A 119 4.94 -12.46 -7.71
CA LEU A 119 5.22 -11.05 -7.45
C LEU A 119 6.71 -10.83 -7.71
N LYS A 120 7.06 -9.88 -8.58
CA LYS A 120 8.46 -9.56 -8.91
C LYS A 120 8.79 -8.15 -8.46
N SER A 121 10.05 -7.86 -8.17
CA SER A 121 10.52 -6.49 -7.87
C SER A 121 10.76 -5.62 -9.13
N THR A 122 10.60 -6.19 -10.34
CA THR A 122 10.96 -5.54 -11.61
C THR A 122 9.86 -5.52 -12.68
N GLU A 123 8.69 -6.14 -12.45
CA GLU A 123 7.58 -6.24 -13.43
C GLU A 123 6.21 -5.87 -12.82
N GLN A 124 5.15 -5.84 -13.67
CA GLN A 124 3.82 -5.20 -13.55
C GLN A 124 3.03 -5.29 -12.22
N ARG A 125 3.44 -6.08 -11.24
CA ARG A 125 2.86 -6.07 -9.90
C ARG A 125 3.97 -6.17 -8.87
N LEU A 126 4.46 -5.00 -8.45
CA LEU A 126 5.57 -4.92 -7.53
C LEU A 126 5.13 -5.38 -6.14
N LEU A 127 5.94 -6.18 -5.46
CA LEU A 127 5.70 -6.54 -4.05
C LEU A 127 5.40 -5.30 -3.20
N ARG A 128 6.11 -4.20 -3.47
CA ARG A 128 5.89 -2.90 -2.85
C ARG A 128 4.46 -2.39 -3.02
N GLU A 129 3.88 -2.50 -4.21
CA GLU A 129 2.51 -2.04 -4.50
C GLU A 129 1.48 -2.89 -3.75
N VAL A 130 1.72 -4.19 -3.65
CA VAL A 130 0.88 -5.10 -2.85
C VAL A 130 0.94 -4.71 -1.36
N ILE A 131 2.12 -4.38 -0.82
CA ILE A 131 2.25 -3.91 0.56
C ILE A 131 1.61 -2.52 0.73
N ALA A 132 1.78 -1.62 -0.23
CA ALA A 132 1.25 -0.25 -0.19
C ALA A 132 -0.27 -0.22 -0.21
N SER A 133 -0.91 -1.05 -1.02
CA SER A 133 -2.39 -1.15 -1.06
C SER A 133 -2.98 -1.66 0.26
N ARG A 134 -2.18 -2.29 1.12
CA ARG A 134 -2.60 -2.81 2.43
C ARG A 134 -2.50 -1.80 3.55
N VAL A 135 -1.88 -0.63 3.36
CA VAL A 135 -1.69 0.38 4.42
C VAL A 135 -3.03 0.91 4.96
N LEU A 136 -4.03 1.05 4.09
CA LEU A 136 -5.35 1.58 4.44
C LEU A 136 -6.40 0.49 4.73
N VAL A 137 -6.01 -0.77 4.66
CA VAL A 137 -6.91 -1.90 4.96
C VAL A 137 -6.83 -2.19 6.45
N PRO A 138 -7.96 -2.18 7.19
CA PRO A 138 -8.02 -2.66 8.56
C PRO A 138 -7.53 -4.11 8.66
N HIS A 139 -6.48 -4.34 9.45
CA HIS A 139 -5.98 -5.70 9.72
C HIS A 139 -6.20 -6.05 11.19
N ARG A 140 -6.69 -7.26 11.43
CA ARG A 140 -6.72 -7.87 12.75
C ARG A 140 -5.31 -8.19 13.22
N SER A 141 -4.49 -8.70 12.31
CA SER A 141 -3.08 -9.01 12.59
C SER A 141 -2.19 -8.78 11.36
N LEU A 142 -0.94 -8.43 11.64
CA LEU A 142 0.14 -8.34 10.67
C LEU A 142 1.34 -9.13 11.19
N THR A 143 1.73 -10.19 10.48
CA THR A 143 2.97 -10.90 10.78
C THR A 143 4.00 -10.67 9.69
N LEU A 144 5.17 -10.20 10.09
CA LEU A 144 6.34 -9.98 9.23
C LEU A 144 7.45 -10.94 9.65
N VAL A 145 7.95 -11.74 8.72
CA VAL A 145 9.11 -12.60 8.90
C VAL A 145 10.16 -12.20 7.88
N THR A 146 11.33 -11.76 8.33
CA THR A 146 12.42 -11.37 7.43
C THR A 146 13.75 -11.39 8.18
N PRO A 147 14.87 -11.87 7.61
CA PRO A 147 16.15 -11.86 8.33
C PRO A 147 16.71 -10.46 8.53
N ARG A 148 16.34 -9.52 7.65
CA ARG A 148 16.83 -8.15 7.66
C ARG A 148 15.70 -7.17 7.45
N ILE A 149 15.80 -6.04 8.13
CA ILE A 149 14.92 -4.89 7.98
C ILE A 149 15.75 -3.66 7.68
N SER A 150 15.17 -2.66 7.01
CA SER A 150 15.81 -1.36 6.89
C SER A 150 15.15 -0.30 7.76
N ASP A 151 15.97 0.52 8.41
CA ASP A 151 15.50 1.63 9.26
C ASP A 151 14.58 2.58 8.50
N GLN A 152 14.85 2.83 7.21
CA GLN A 152 14.02 3.75 6.41
C GLN A 152 12.61 3.21 6.19
N LEU A 153 12.46 1.92 5.86
CA LEU A 153 11.15 1.32 5.63
C LEU A 153 10.34 1.22 6.92
N PHE A 154 11.00 0.92 8.03
CA PHE A 154 10.38 0.78 9.35
C PHE A 154 10.24 2.11 10.11
N SER A 155 10.82 3.20 9.60
CA SER A 155 10.61 4.54 10.17
C SER A 155 9.12 4.93 10.17
N PRO A 156 8.67 5.88 11.02
CA PRO A 156 7.27 6.29 11.08
C PRO A 156 6.64 6.68 9.74
N ILE A 157 7.46 7.24 8.85
CA ILE A 157 7.04 7.70 7.53
C ILE A 157 7.35 6.69 6.43
N GLY A 158 8.08 5.62 6.74
CA GLY A 158 8.39 4.54 5.80
C GLY A 158 7.17 3.66 5.52
N LEU A 159 7.18 2.97 4.38
CA LEU A 159 6.05 2.13 3.95
C LEU A 159 5.62 1.13 5.03
N ILE A 160 6.57 0.38 5.59
CA ILE A 160 6.29 -0.63 6.62
C ILE A 160 5.93 0.03 7.95
N GLY A 161 6.60 1.12 8.34
CA GLY A 161 6.26 1.83 9.58
C GLY A 161 4.87 2.45 9.55
N ARG A 162 4.41 2.97 8.41
CA ARG A 162 3.02 3.45 8.23
C ARG A 162 2.02 2.31 8.31
N LEU A 163 2.31 1.18 7.68
CA LEU A 163 1.48 -0.03 7.78
C LEU A 163 1.36 -0.49 9.24
N ILE A 164 2.48 -0.62 9.95
CA ILE A 164 2.51 -0.99 11.38
C ILE A 164 1.68 -0.02 12.22
N SER A 165 1.85 1.29 12.00
CA SER A 165 1.11 2.32 12.73
C SER A 165 -0.39 2.19 12.49
N SER A 166 -0.80 2.01 11.23
CA SER A 166 -2.21 1.82 10.85
C SER A 166 -2.83 0.62 11.56
N VAL A 167 -2.14 -0.53 11.57
CA VAL A 167 -2.63 -1.75 12.24
C VAL A 167 -2.82 -1.51 13.74
N ILE A 168 -1.82 -0.92 14.41
CA ILE A 168 -1.87 -0.67 15.86
C ILE A 168 -2.93 0.38 16.23
N GLU A 169 -3.05 1.46 15.45
CA GLU A 169 -4.03 2.52 15.66
C GLU A 169 -5.47 2.02 15.50
N LEU A 170 -5.69 1.03 14.63
CA LEU A 170 -6.98 0.36 14.45
C LEU A 170 -7.20 -0.82 15.43
N GLY A 171 -6.30 -1.04 16.38
CA GLY A 171 -6.43 -2.05 17.43
C GLY A 171 -6.01 -3.47 17.03
N GLY A 172 -5.37 -3.63 15.86
CA GLY A 172 -4.76 -4.89 15.44
C GLY A 172 -3.41 -5.16 16.11
N SER A 173 -2.89 -6.37 15.94
CA SER A 173 -1.58 -6.79 16.47
C SER A 173 -0.52 -6.89 15.40
N VAL A 174 0.74 -6.56 15.73
CA VAL A 174 1.88 -6.67 14.81
C VAL A 174 2.94 -7.56 15.42
N THR A 175 3.33 -8.62 14.71
CA THR A 175 4.44 -9.51 15.08
C THR A 175 5.55 -9.42 14.05
N LEU A 176 6.79 -9.25 14.51
CA LEU A 176 8.00 -9.26 13.68
C LEU A 176 8.93 -10.38 14.14
N ILE A 177 9.15 -11.38 13.28
CA ILE A 177 10.14 -12.44 13.46
C ILE A 177 11.35 -12.13 12.58
N THR A 178 12.52 -11.96 13.18
CA THR A 178 13.73 -11.52 12.47
C THR A 178 15.00 -12.23 12.96
N ALA A 179 16.09 -12.11 12.21
CA ALA A 179 17.39 -12.56 12.69
C ALA A 179 17.90 -11.65 13.82
N PRO A 180 18.88 -12.09 14.63
CA PRO A 180 19.50 -11.26 15.66
C PRO A 180 20.00 -9.92 15.13
N PRO A 181 19.59 -8.78 15.72
CA PRO A 181 20.13 -7.48 15.33
C PRO A 181 21.61 -7.36 15.73
N SER A 182 22.37 -6.62 14.93
CA SER A 182 23.68 -6.11 15.34
C SER A 182 23.54 -5.05 16.44
N GLU A 183 24.63 -4.74 17.15
CA GLU A 183 24.64 -3.69 18.18
C GLU A 183 24.13 -2.33 17.67
N ARG A 184 24.40 -2.00 16.40
CA ARG A 184 23.96 -0.74 15.78
C ARG A 184 22.45 -0.71 15.53
N GLU A 185 21.84 -1.88 15.29
CA GLU A 185 20.42 -2.02 14.96
C GLU A 185 19.54 -2.12 16.22
N LEU A 186 20.12 -2.46 17.39
CA LEU A 186 19.40 -2.63 18.66
C LEU A 186 18.49 -1.44 19.01
N ARG A 187 18.92 -0.21 18.69
CA ARG A 187 18.12 0.99 18.93
C ARG A 187 16.82 0.98 18.14
N SER A 188 16.87 0.67 16.85
CA SER A 188 15.70 0.61 15.97
C SER A 188 14.74 -0.51 16.39
N TYR A 189 15.28 -1.66 16.78
CA TYR A 189 14.49 -2.81 17.23
C TYR A 189 13.76 -2.51 18.54
N ARG A 190 14.44 -1.92 19.53
CA ARG A 190 13.79 -1.48 20.78
C ARG A 190 12.70 -0.43 20.53
N TRP A 191 12.92 0.46 19.58
CA TRP A 191 11.91 1.44 19.20
C TRP A 191 10.65 0.79 18.62
N LEU A 192 10.77 -0.27 17.82
CA LEU A 192 9.61 -1.05 17.34
C LEU A 192 8.85 -1.70 18.50
N VAL A 193 9.56 -2.33 19.44
CA VAL A 193 8.94 -2.94 20.64
C VAL A 193 8.18 -1.90 21.45
N GLN A 194 8.75 -0.72 21.67
CA GLN A 194 8.09 0.39 22.37
C GLN A 194 6.80 0.88 21.71
N ARG A 195 6.63 0.62 20.41
CA ARG A 195 5.42 0.96 19.67
C ARG A 195 4.35 -0.13 19.73
N GLY A 196 4.59 -1.25 20.41
CA GLY A 196 3.65 -2.36 20.49
C GLY A 196 3.85 -3.42 19.41
N VAL A 197 5.04 -3.50 18.80
CA VAL A 197 5.40 -4.63 17.94
C VAL A 197 5.94 -5.78 18.79
N ASP A 198 5.34 -6.95 18.66
CA ASP A 198 5.86 -8.18 19.26
C ASP A 198 7.07 -8.67 18.44
N LEU A 199 8.27 -8.37 18.95
CA LEU A 199 9.52 -8.68 18.25
C LEU A 199 10.15 -9.97 18.76
N LEU A 200 10.26 -10.93 17.86
CA LEU A 200 10.86 -12.24 18.07
C LEU A 200 12.14 -12.39 17.24
N VAL A 201 13.16 -12.97 17.85
CA VAL A 201 14.50 -13.16 17.29
C VAL A 201 14.77 -14.64 17.10
N HIS A 202 15.04 -15.05 15.85
CA HIS A 202 15.35 -16.43 15.49
C HIS A 202 16.76 -16.51 14.86
N PRO A 203 17.78 -17.10 15.54
CA PRO A 203 19.18 -17.08 15.10
C PRO A 203 19.45 -17.60 13.69
N GLU A 204 18.72 -18.64 13.27
CA GLU A 204 18.90 -19.29 11.97
C GLU A 204 17.84 -18.86 10.94
N LEU A 205 17.26 -17.66 11.10
CA LEU A 205 16.19 -17.22 10.21
C LEU A 205 16.71 -16.89 8.81
N ASN A 206 16.20 -17.60 7.81
CA ASN A 206 16.40 -17.29 6.40
C ASN A 206 15.09 -17.25 5.61
N VAL A 207 13.98 -17.01 6.31
CA VAL A 207 12.63 -17.00 5.74
C VAL A 207 12.20 -15.57 5.49
N ARG A 208 11.59 -15.28 4.33
CA ARG A 208 10.81 -14.06 4.13
C ARG A 208 9.35 -14.42 3.92
N PHE A 209 8.51 -13.93 4.82
CA PHE A 209 7.11 -14.25 4.88
C PHE A 209 6.33 -13.04 5.38
N LEU A 210 5.18 -12.76 4.76
CA LEU A 210 4.28 -11.69 5.17
C LEU A 210 2.89 -12.28 5.29
N LEU A 211 2.20 -12.06 6.40
CA LEU A 211 0.80 -12.43 6.60
C LEU A 211 0.01 -11.18 6.97
N PHE A 212 -1.05 -10.91 6.22
CA PHE A 212 -1.98 -9.82 6.43
C PHE A 212 -3.35 -10.43 6.71
N GLU A 213 -3.77 -10.43 7.97
CA GLU A 213 -5.09 -10.91 8.36
C GLU A 213 -6.06 -9.73 8.44
N VAL A 214 -6.99 -9.64 7.49
CA VAL A 214 -7.94 -8.52 7.38
C VAL A 214 -8.98 -8.59 8.49
N ASP A 215 -9.30 -7.44 9.08
CA ASP A 215 -10.42 -7.33 10.02
C ASP A 215 -11.72 -7.00 9.27
N HIS A 216 -12.43 -8.04 8.84
CA HIS A 216 -13.70 -7.90 8.13
C HIS A 216 -14.80 -7.17 8.93
N SER A 217 -14.70 -7.10 10.26
CA SER A 217 -15.67 -6.39 11.08
C SER A 217 -15.54 -4.88 10.99
N ASN A 218 -14.35 -4.40 10.62
CA ASN A 218 -14.01 -2.98 10.50
C ASN A 218 -13.89 -2.51 9.04
N LEU A 219 -14.24 -3.36 8.07
CA LEU A 219 -14.23 -2.98 6.66
C LEU A 219 -15.46 -2.16 6.25
N ASP A 220 -15.19 -1.10 5.50
CA ASP A 220 -16.22 -0.38 4.75
C ASP A 220 -16.87 -1.29 3.69
N GLN A 221 -18.11 -0.98 3.30
CA GLN A 221 -18.86 -1.77 2.33
C GLN A 221 -18.10 -1.97 1.01
N GLU A 222 -17.37 -0.95 0.57
CA GLU A 222 -16.58 -0.97 -0.66
C GLU A 222 -15.36 -1.90 -0.57
N MET A 223 -14.83 -2.13 0.64
CA MET A 223 -13.63 -2.93 0.88
C MET A 223 -13.94 -4.40 1.21
N ARG A 224 -15.21 -4.81 1.28
CA ARG A 224 -15.61 -6.17 1.69
C ARG A 224 -15.04 -7.30 0.84
N HIS A 225 -14.58 -7.00 -0.37
CA HIS A 225 -13.95 -7.95 -1.29
C HIS A 225 -12.45 -8.16 -1.01
N ILE A 226 -11.88 -7.43 -0.06
CA ILE A 226 -10.45 -7.52 0.28
C ILE A 226 -10.24 -8.66 1.26
N ASP A 227 -9.57 -9.72 0.79
CA ASP A 227 -9.24 -10.88 1.60
C ASP A 227 -7.88 -10.77 2.28
N SER A 228 -7.70 -11.56 3.34
CA SER A 228 -6.41 -11.87 3.95
C SER A 228 -5.46 -12.49 2.93
N ILE A 229 -4.17 -12.18 3.04
CA ILE A 229 -3.16 -12.71 2.13
C ILE A 229 -1.90 -13.12 2.88
N ALA A 230 -1.23 -14.14 2.36
CA ALA A 230 0.12 -14.47 2.74
C ALA A 230 1.05 -14.40 1.53
N ILE A 231 2.28 -13.96 1.75
CA ILE A 231 3.31 -13.82 0.72
C ILE A 231 4.60 -14.46 1.23
N ILE A 232 5.20 -15.31 0.42
CA ILE A 232 6.51 -15.92 0.66
C ILE A 232 7.45 -15.60 -0.49
N GLY A 233 8.75 -15.46 -0.24
CA GLY A 233 9.70 -15.29 -1.34
C GLY A 233 11.12 -14.94 -0.92
N SER A 234 11.85 -14.33 -1.84
CA SER A 234 13.26 -13.94 -1.65
C SER A 234 13.46 -12.51 -1.15
N ALA A 235 12.46 -11.63 -1.32
CA ALA A 235 12.56 -10.23 -0.95
C ALA A 235 12.65 -10.02 0.56
N GLU A 236 13.74 -9.41 1.02
CA GLU A 236 13.86 -8.88 2.39
C GLU A 236 13.09 -7.55 2.51
N LEU A 237 12.64 -7.21 3.72
CA LEU A 237 12.01 -5.91 4.00
C LEU A 237 13.06 -4.79 4.11
N THR A 238 13.79 -4.60 3.02
CA THR A 238 14.79 -3.55 2.81
C THR A 238 14.46 -2.77 1.53
N GLN A 239 15.04 -1.57 1.35
CA GLN A 239 14.78 -0.77 0.15
C GLN A 239 15.16 -1.55 -1.12
N ALA A 240 16.27 -2.29 -1.07
CA ALA A 240 16.73 -3.11 -2.20
C ALA A 240 15.76 -4.26 -2.53
N GLY A 241 15.22 -4.92 -1.49
CA GLY A 241 14.28 -6.04 -1.67
C GLY A 241 12.89 -5.60 -2.15
N LEU A 242 12.45 -4.39 -1.79
CA LEU A 242 11.17 -3.83 -2.24
C LEU A 242 11.29 -2.93 -3.48
N GLY A 243 12.48 -2.79 -4.07
CA GLY A 243 12.69 -1.94 -5.25
C GLY A 243 12.53 -0.43 -4.99
N ASP A 244 12.78 0.03 -3.76
CA ASP A 244 12.73 1.45 -3.34
C ASP A 244 14.14 2.09 -3.26
N GLY A 245 15.11 1.51 -3.97
CA GLY A 245 16.50 1.99 -4.02
C GLY A 245 16.79 2.88 -5.23
N ALA A 246 17.94 3.56 -5.21
CA ALA A 246 18.45 4.26 -6.39
C ALA A 246 18.56 3.31 -7.60
N ALA A 247 18.41 3.83 -8.82
CA ALA A 247 18.56 3.05 -10.05
C ALA A 247 19.94 2.34 -10.05
N GLY A 248 19.93 1.00 -9.98
CA GLY A 248 21.13 0.15 -9.83
C GLY A 248 21.26 -0.59 -8.48
N ALA A 249 20.46 -0.24 -7.47
CA ALA A 249 20.41 -0.93 -6.17
C ALA A 249 19.20 -1.87 -6.01
N ILE A 250 18.33 -1.93 -7.02
CA ILE A 250 17.16 -2.81 -7.05
C ILE A 250 17.64 -4.23 -7.31
N LYS A 251 17.31 -5.16 -6.41
CA LYS A 251 17.55 -6.58 -6.61
C LYS A 251 16.37 -7.20 -7.34
N GLU A 252 16.66 -8.14 -8.22
CA GLU A 252 15.63 -8.99 -8.80
C GLU A 252 15.20 -10.02 -7.75
N GLU A 253 13.96 -9.91 -7.29
CA GLU A 253 13.37 -10.73 -6.24
C GLU A 253 12.12 -11.41 -6.79
N LEU A 254 11.90 -12.65 -6.34
CA LEU A 254 10.70 -13.42 -6.67
C LEU A 254 9.95 -13.76 -5.39
N CYS A 255 8.70 -13.34 -5.37
CA CYS A 255 7.74 -13.63 -4.32
C CYS A 255 6.51 -14.31 -4.90
N TYR A 256 5.75 -14.92 -4.01
CA TYR A 256 4.60 -15.74 -4.33
C TYR A 256 3.52 -15.43 -3.31
N GLN A 257 2.34 -15.07 -3.79
CA GLN A 257 1.16 -14.93 -2.95
C GLN A 257 0.51 -16.31 -2.79
N ILE A 258 0.38 -16.74 -1.54
CA ILE A 258 -0.20 -18.03 -1.15
C ILE A 258 -1.72 -17.97 -1.33
N GLY A 259 -2.30 -19.08 -1.80
CA GLY A 259 -3.73 -19.23 -1.99
C GLY A 259 -4.51 -19.18 -0.68
N PRO A 260 -5.81 -18.82 -0.72
CA PRO A 260 -6.65 -18.73 0.47
C PRO A 260 -6.75 -20.08 1.19
N ASP A 261 -6.77 -21.19 0.44
CA ASP A 261 -6.85 -22.55 0.98
C ASP A 261 -5.63 -22.96 1.82
N ASP A 262 -4.50 -22.25 1.68
CA ASP A 262 -3.22 -22.55 2.35
C ASP A 262 -2.87 -21.54 3.47
N LEU A 263 -3.77 -20.62 3.81
CA LEU A 263 -3.54 -19.64 4.88
C LEU A 263 -3.44 -20.28 6.27
N ASP A 264 -4.15 -21.37 6.53
CA ASP A 264 -4.03 -22.11 7.79
C ASP A 264 -2.63 -22.72 7.94
N GLY A 265 -2.09 -23.30 6.88
CA GLY A 265 -0.73 -23.83 6.84
C GLY A 265 0.33 -22.75 7.07
N SER A 266 0.09 -21.55 6.53
CA SER A 266 0.92 -20.37 6.75
C SER A 266 0.98 -19.97 8.23
N SER A 267 -0.17 -19.99 8.90
CA SER A 267 -0.28 -19.68 10.34
C SER A 267 0.45 -20.70 11.20
N HIS A 268 0.30 -22.01 10.89
CA HIS A 268 1.04 -23.07 11.56
C HIS A 268 2.57 -22.92 11.43
N PHE A 269 3.04 -22.54 10.25
CA PHE A 269 4.45 -22.30 10.00
C PHE A 269 4.99 -21.11 10.81
N ILE A 270 4.23 -20.01 10.88
CA ILE A 270 4.58 -18.85 11.73
C ILE A 270 4.68 -19.24 13.20
N LEU A 271 3.69 -19.99 13.71
CA LEU A 271 3.70 -20.46 15.11
C LEU A 271 4.92 -21.34 15.40
N HIS A 272 5.31 -22.19 14.45
CA HIS A 272 6.52 -23.00 14.56
C HIS A 272 7.81 -22.16 14.64
N LEU A 273 7.90 -21.08 13.84
CA LEU A 273 9.03 -20.15 13.92
C LEU A 273 9.03 -19.39 15.25
N ALA A 274 7.86 -18.95 15.71
CA ALA A 274 7.72 -18.22 16.96
C ALA A 274 8.09 -19.06 18.18
N ASP A 275 7.72 -20.34 18.23
CA ASP A 275 8.06 -21.29 19.31
C ASP A 275 9.57 -21.46 19.50
N LYS A 276 10.34 -21.34 18.42
CA LYS A 276 11.81 -21.43 18.43
C LYS A 276 12.51 -20.09 18.59
N ALA A 277 11.78 -18.99 18.53
CA ALA A 277 12.32 -17.66 18.66
C ALA A 277 12.42 -17.22 20.13
N LEU A 278 13.22 -16.19 20.38
CA LEU A 278 13.33 -15.54 21.68
C LEU A 278 12.80 -14.11 21.57
N ASP A 279 12.19 -13.57 22.62
CA ASP A 279 11.99 -12.13 22.67
C ASP A 279 13.34 -11.38 22.67
N LEU A 280 13.32 -10.13 22.20
CA LEU A 280 14.52 -9.32 22.03
C LEU A 280 15.36 -9.20 23.31
N GLU A 281 14.74 -8.98 24.46
CA GLU A 281 15.47 -8.73 25.71
C GLU A 281 16.05 -10.02 26.29
N THR A 282 15.36 -11.15 26.16
CA THR A 282 15.93 -12.47 26.47
C THR A 282 17.12 -12.79 25.57
N HIS A 283 17.04 -12.47 24.27
CA HIS A 283 18.17 -12.65 23.37
C HIS A 283 19.39 -11.80 23.81
N ILE A 284 19.21 -10.51 24.07
CA ILE A 284 20.29 -9.60 24.50
C ILE A 284 20.97 -10.11 25.80
N ARG A 285 20.19 -10.61 26.77
CA ARG A 285 20.75 -11.13 28.03
C ARG A 285 21.56 -12.42 27.86
N ARG A 286 21.26 -13.24 26.86
CA ARG A 286 22.00 -14.50 26.60
C ARG A 286 23.28 -14.28 25.80
N SER A 287 23.36 -13.16 25.07
CA SER A 287 24.50 -12.82 24.22
C SER A 287 25.60 -12.01 24.95
N ASN A 288 25.31 -11.51 26.16
CA ASN A 288 26.28 -10.83 27.04
C ASN A 288 26.74 -11.76 28.16
#